data_AF-A0A934MKE0-F1
#
_entry.id   AF-A0A934MKE0-F1
#
_cell.length_a   1.000
_cell.length_b   1.000
_cell.length_c   1.000
_cell.angle_alpha   90.00
_cell.angle_beta   90.00
_cell.angle_gamma   90.00
#
_symmetry.space_group_name_H-M   'P 1'
#
loop_
_entity.id
_entity.type
_entity.pdbx_description
1 polymer ?
#
loop_
_entity_poly.entity_id
_entity_poly.type
_entity_poly.pdbx_seq_one_letter_code
_entity_poly.pdbx_strand_id
1 'polypeptide(L)'
;MKKISSTILLVIGILIIVGTLNPIYLYYKENSIIKELTQLYTVSNKDLVNNRIELNNNRIEIIEDTKESGAFLQLVLNNVKLGDPIFAENATNNLTYAKGVWIAVFNIHENSQSTDANDKTAIVVMTAAQKNWTIYYLDQDQRYEVRHISIDQKSQDYLDTLLIKLSSNPMMGYESDIGYASGSVSALMIPMILCIIGLAMALIGLVMLCRFWIRKKK
;
A
#
# COMPACT_ATOMS: atom_id res chain seq x y z
N MET A 1 -3.90 46.15 16.01
CA MET A 1 -2.96 45.38 15.16
C MET A 1 -2.35 44.16 15.87
N LYS A 2 -1.66 44.31 17.02
CA LYS A 2 -0.99 43.18 17.71
C LYS A 2 -1.89 41.98 18.07
N LYS A 3 -3.15 42.22 18.46
CA LYS A 3 -4.13 41.13 18.73
C LYS A 3 -4.49 40.33 17.46
N ILE A 4 -4.62 41.02 16.33
CA ILE A 4 -4.99 40.41 15.04
C ILE A 4 -3.84 39.53 14.54
N SER A 5 -2.60 40.02 14.59
CA SER A 5 -1.42 39.24 14.20
C SER A 5 -1.21 38.00 15.07
N SER A 6 -1.43 38.09 16.39
CA SER A 6 -1.30 36.94 17.29
C SER A 6 -2.40 35.88 17.08
N THR A 7 -3.61 36.32 16.75
CA THR A 7 -4.71 35.41 16.43
C THR A 7 -4.45 34.69 15.09
N ILE A 8 -3.94 35.42 14.09
CA ILE A 8 -3.57 34.84 12.79
C ILE A 8 -2.45 33.80 12.94
N LEU A 9 -1.39 34.11 13.70
CA LEU A 9 -0.29 33.16 13.98
C LEU A 9 -0.78 31.88 14.65
N LEU A 10 -1.70 32.01 15.62
CA LEU A 10 -2.29 30.88 16.32
C LEU A 10 -3.10 29.99 15.35
N VAL A 11 -3.98 30.59 14.55
CA VAL A 11 -4.81 29.85 13.59
C VAL A 11 -3.97 29.15 12.54
N ILE A 12 -2.98 29.83 11.96
CA ILE A 12 -2.08 29.22 10.96
C ILE A 12 -1.27 28.07 11.58
N GLY A 13 -0.74 28.26 12.79
CA GLY A 13 0.00 27.20 13.48
C GLY A 13 -0.86 25.95 13.71
N ILE A 14 -2.11 26.13 14.14
CA ILE A 14 -3.07 25.02 14.33
C ILE A 14 -3.39 24.34 13.00
N LEU A 15 -3.63 25.08 11.92
CA LEU A 15 -3.92 24.50 10.60
C LEU A 15 -2.75 23.64 10.09
N ILE A 16 -1.51 24.11 10.28
CA ILE A 16 -0.30 23.35 9.93
C ILE A 16 -0.21 22.06 10.75
N ILE A 17 -0.46 22.13 12.06
CA ILE A 17 -0.47 20.95 12.95
C ILE A 17 -1.51 19.93 12.47
N VAL A 18 -2.76 20.37 12.24
CA VAL A 18 -3.83 19.45 11.80
C VAL A 18 -3.51 18.82 10.45
N GLY A 19 -2.99 19.60 9.49
CA GLY A 19 -2.61 19.11 8.17
C GLY A 19 -1.44 18.12 8.18
N THR A 20 -0.58 18.15 9.20
CA THR A 20 0.61 17.29 9.30
C THR A 20 0.39 16.08 10.20
N LEU A 21 -0.45 16.20 11.24
CA LEU A 21 -0.76 15.09 12.15
C LEU A 21 -1.46 13.93 11.46
N ASN A 22 -2.35 14.20 10.49
CA ASN A 22 -3.08 13.15 9.79
C ASN A 22 -2.13 12.22 8.98
N PRO A 23 -1.24 12.77 8.12
CA PRO A 23 -0.15 12.01 7.51
C PRO A 23 0.68 11.17 8.49
N ILE A 24 1.11 11.78 9.60
CA ILE A 24 1.95 11.12 10.61
C ILE A 24 1.20 9.96 11.28
N TYR A 25 -0.06 10.19 11.68
CA TYR A 25 -0.91 9.19 12.32
C TYR A 25 -1.13 7.97 11.43
N LEU A 26 -1.47 8.21 10.15
CA LEU A 26 -1.73 7.14 9.19
C LEU A 26 -0.49 6.27 8.97
N TYR A 27 0.70 6.88 8.88
CA TYR A 27 1.95 6.14 8.76
C TYR A 27 2.24 5.26 9.98
N TYR A 28 2.08 5.79 11.20
CA TYR A 28 2.30 4.99 12.41
C TYR A 28 1.31 3.84 12.53
N LYS A 29 0.04 4.08 12.17
CA LYS A 29 -1.00 3.05 12.14
C LYS A 29 -0.59 1.92 11.17
N GLU A 30 -0.24 2.27 9.93
CA GLU A 30 0.20 1.31 8.92
C GLU A 30 1.40 0.48 9.38
N ASN A 31 2.41 1.11 10.01
CA ASN A 31 3.57 0.40 10.52
C ASN A 31 3.23 -0.56 11.67
N SER A 32 2.30 -0.20 12.56
CA SER A 32 1.86 -1.10 13.64
C SER A 32 1.21 -2.35 13.04
N ILE A 33 0.32 -2.16 12.07
CA ILE A 33 -0.35 -3.23 11.35
C ILE A 33 0.66 -4.13 10.62
N ILE A 34 1.62 -3.57 9.89
CA ILE A 34 2.65 -4.36 9.19
C ILE A 34 3.46 -5.16 10.19
N LYS A 35 3.81 -4.56 11.34
CA LYS A 35 4.55 -5.25 12.39
C LYS A 35 3.73 -6.42 12.98
N GLU A 36 2.44 -6.22 13.23
CA GLU A 36 1.54 -7.29 13.68
C GLU A 36 1.40 -8.39 12.62
N LEU A 37 1.20 -8.04 11.36
CA LEU A 37 1.10 -9.00 10.26
C LEU A 37 2.38 -9.80 10.05
N THR A 38 3.56 -9.19 10.17
CA THR A 38 4.85 -9.89 10.04
C THR A 38 5.14 -10.79 11.24
N GLN A 39 4.50 -10.56 12.38
CA GLN A 39 4.51 -11.51 13.50
C GLN A 39 3.58 -12.69 13.24
N LEU A 40 2.43 -12.46 12.59
CA LEU A 40 1.45 -13.50 12.29
C LEU A 40 1.79 -14.34 11.05
N TYR A 41 2.38 -13.72 10.03
CA TYR A 41 2.63 -14.32 8.73
C TYR A 41 4.04 -14.03 8.23
N THR A 42 4.61 -15.03 7.56
CA THR A 42 5.78 -14.86 6.69
C THR A 42 5.32 -14.95 5.24
N VAL A 43 5.43 -13.85 4.51
CA VAL A 43 5.03 -13.76 3.10
C VAL A 43 6.29 -13.75 2.23
N SER A 44 6.38 -14.67 1.26
CA SER A 44 7.49 -14.73 0.31
C SER A 44 6.97 -14.65 -1.12
N ASN A 45 7.55 -13.74 -1.91
CA ASN A 45 7.30 -13.67 -3.35
C ASN A 45 7.95 -14.88 -4.04
N LYS A 46 7.26 -15.46 -5.01
CA LYS A 46 7.74 -16.59 -5.78
C LYS A 46 7.77 -16.24 -7.25
N ASP A 47 8.97 -16.31 -7.82
CA ASP A 47 9.17 -16.07 -9.24
C ASP A 47 8.61 -17.22 -10.09
N LEU A 48 7.97 -16.86 -11.19
CA LEU A 48 7.50 -17.81 -12.19
C LEU A 48 8.68 -18.20 -13.09
N VAL A 49 9.03 -19.49 -13.12
CA VAL A 49 10.06 -20.02 -14.02
C VAL A 49 9.38 -20.47 -15.31
N ASN A 50 9.75 -19.87 -16.44
CA ASN A 50 9.09 -20.12 -17.73
C ASN A 50 7.56 -19.95 -17.66
N ASN A 51 7.10 -18.89 -16.99
CA ASN A 51 5.68 -18.56 -16.78
C ASN A 51 4.89 -19.59 -15.95
N ARG A 52 5.57 -20.48 -15.24
CA ARG A 52 4.93 -21.52 -14.44
C ARG A 52 5.55 -21.60 -13.06
N ILE A 53 4.74 -21.98 -12.09
CA ILE A 53 5.18 -22.38 -10.77
C ILE A 53 4.29 -23.50 -10.22
N GLU A 54 4.89 -24.37 -9.41
CA GLU A 54 4.17 -25.33 -8.59
C GLU A 54 4.40 -24.99 -7.12
N LEU A 55 3.32 -24.77 -6.38
CA LEU A 55 3.36 -24.36 -4.99
C LEU A 55 2.14 -24.94 -4.27
N ASN A 56 2.35 -25.61 -3.13
CA ASN A 56 1.28 -26.15 -2.27
C ASN A 56 0.20 -26.93 -3.04
N ASN A 57 0.64 -27.88 -3.89
CA ASN A 57 -0.21 -28.69 -4.79
C ASN A 57 -0.99 -27.91 -5.87
N ASN A 58 -0.68 -26.63 -6.06
CA ASN A 58 -1.25 -25.77 -7.10
C ASN A 58 -0.21 -25.55 -8.20
N ARG A 59 -0.59 -25.88 -9.43
CA ARG A 59 0.14 -25.48 -10.64
C ARG A 59 -0.45 -24.18 -11.15
N ILE A 60 0.36 -23.13 -11.12
CA ILE A 60 0.01 -21.80 -11.61
C ILE A 60 0.80 -21.56 -12.89
N GLU A 61 0.11 -21.15 -13.95
CA GLU A 61 0.69 -20.89 -15.25
C GLU A 61 0.12 -19.61 -15.86
N ILE A 62 0.97 -18.86 -16.54
CA ILE A 62 0.57 -17.68 -17.30
C ILE A 62 0.77 -17.99 -18.77
N ILE A 63 -0.33 -18.10 -19.50
CA ILE A 63 -0.32 -18.23 -20.95
C ILE A 63 -0.24 -16.82 -21.53
N GLU A 64 0.68 -16.62 -22.47
CA GLU A 64 0.93 -15.32 -23.08
C GLU A 64 0.62 -15.36 -24.57
N ASP A 65 -0.17 -14.39 -25.03
CA ASP A 65 -0.37 -14.09 -26.46
C ASP A 65 0.21 -12.71 -26.76
N THR A 66 1.44 -12.69 -27.27
CA THR A 66 2.20 -11.47 -27.57
C THR A 66 1.67 -10.78 -28.83
N LYS A 67 1.51 -9.46 -28.75
CA LYS A 67 1.14 -8.55 -29.84
C LYS A 67 2.19 -7.44 -29.96
N GLU A 68 2.13 -6.64 -31.03
CA GLU A 68 3.05 -5.51 -31.22
C GLU A 68 2.97 -4.46 -30.09
N SER A 69 1.79 -4.27 -29.51
CA SER A 69 1.52 -3.27 -28.47
C SER A 69 1.68 -3.78 -27.03
N GLY A 70 1.88 -5.08 -26.81
CA GLY A 70 1.87 -5.69 -25.48
C GLY A 70 1.62 -7.20 -25.52
N ALA A 71 1.08 -7.77 -24.45
CA ALA A 71 0.62 -9.15 -24.45
C ALA A 71 -0.69 -9.33 -23.69
N PHE A 72 -1.49 -10.30 -24.12
CA PHE A 72 -2.60 -10.81 -23.32
C PHE A 72 -2.09 -11.94 -22.41
N LEU A 73 -2.23 -11.74 -21.11
CA LEU A 73 -1.85 -12.69 -20.07
C LEU A 73 -3.10 -13.41 -19.58
N GLN A 74 -3.13 -14.73 -19.71
CA GLN A 74 -4.17 -15.58 -19.13
C GLN A 74 -3.61 -16.37 -17.96
N LEU A 75 -4.14 -16.13 -16.77
CA LEU A 75 -3.85 -16.95 -15.60
C LEU A 75 -4.57 -18.29 -15.70
N VAL A 76 -3.83 -19.36 -15.44
CA VAL A 76 -4.31 -20.74 -15.41
C VAL A 76 -3.89 -21.37 -14.09
N LEU A 77 -4.86 -21.89 -13.34
CA LEU A 77 -4.65 -22.65 -12.11
C LEU A 77 -5.11 -24.09 -12.36
N ASN A 78 -4.20 -25.06 -12.19
CA ASN A 78 -4.51 -26.49 -12.33
C ASN A 78 -5.23 -26.82 -13.66
N ASN A 79 -4.79 -26.19 -14.77
CA ASN A 79 -5.37 -26.27 -16.11
C ASN A 79 -6.74 -25.58 -16.29
N VAL A 80 -7.22 -24.84 -15.30
CA VAL A 80 -8.45 -24.04 -15.35
C VAL A 80 -8.08 -22.57 -15.52
N LYS A 81 -8.70 -21.89 -16.49
CA LYS A 81 -8.52 -20.44 -16.67
C LYS A 81 -9.16 -19.69 -15.50
N LEU A 82 -8.40 -18.77 -14.91
CA LEU A 82 -8.88 -17.88 -13.86
C LEU A 82 -9.13 -16.48 -14.43
N GLY A 83 -10.37 -16.02 -14.32
CA GLY A 83 -10.80 -14.70 -14.79
C GLY A 83 -10.58 -14.47 -16.28
N ASP A 84 -10.75 -13.22 -16.68
CA ASP A 84 -10.55 -12.78 -18.06
C ASP A 84 -9.06 -12.50 -18.36
N PRO A 85 -8.62 -12.60 -19.62
CA PRO A 85 -7.28 -12.21 -20.03
C PRO A 85 -6.96 -10.74 -19.70
N ILE A 86 -5.71 -10.48 -19.32
CA ILE A 86 -5.25 -9.16 -18.90
C ILE A 86 -4.30 -8.64 -19.97
N PHE A 87 -4.54 -7.42 -20.43
CA PHE A 87 -3.64 -6.78 -21.37
C PHE A 87 -2.49 -6.08 -20.62
N ALA A 88 -1.27 -6.56 -20.85
CA ALA A 88 -0.03 -5.96 -20.37
C ALA A 88 0.59 -5.12 -21.48
N GLU A 89 0.46 -3.79 -21.36
CA GLU A 89 1.04 -2.83 -22.30
C GLU A 89 2.57 -2.87 -22.26
N ASN A 90 3.20 -2.69 -23.43
CA ASN A 90 4.65 -2.51 -23.50
C ASN A 90 5.06 -1.25 -22.74
N ALA A 91 6.17 -1.32 -22.00
CA ALA A 91 6.76 -0.13 -21.39
C ALA A 91 7.17 0.84 -22.50
N THR A 92 6.88 2.13 -22.32
CA THR A 92 7.02 3.18 -23.35
C THR A 92 8.42 3.31 -23.95
N ASN A 93 9.46 2.69 -23.35
CA ASN A 93 10.85 2.79 -23.80
C ASN A 93 11.58 1.44 -23.94
N ASN A 94 10.92 0.28 -23.73
CA ASN A 94 11.51 -1.05 -23.93
C ASN A 94 10.39 -2.01 -24.33
N LEU A 95 10.55 -2.76 -25.43
CA LEU A 95 9.60 -3.72 -26.03
C LEU A 95 9.27 -4.94 -25.15
N THR A 96 9.34 -4.82 -23.83
CA THR A 96 9.12 -5.87 -22.85
C THR A 96 8.30 -5.34 -21.69
N TYR A 97 7.13 -5.93 -21.45
CA TYR A 97 6.38 -5.79 -20.21
C TYR A 97 6.97 -6.74 -19.14
N ALA A 98 6.86 -6.37 -17.86
CA ALA A 98 7.33 -7.20 -16.76
C ALA A 98 6.17 -7.97 -16.12
N LYS A 99 6.15 -9.31 -16.24
CA LYS A 99 5.07 -10.17 -15.72
C LYS A 99 4.80 -9.97 -14.22
N GLY A 100 5.86 -9.82 -13.42
CA GLY A 100 5.77 -9.59 -11.97
C GLY A 100 5.06 -8.29 -11.57
N VAL A 101 4.82 -7.37 -12.51
CA VAL A 101 4.02 -6.15 -12.30
C VAL A 101 2.53 -6.45 -12.38
N TRP A 102 2.12 -7.43 -13.19
CA TRP A 102 0.71 -7.70 -13.50
C TRP A 102 0.16 -8.90 -12.74
N ILE A 103 1.00 -9.90 -12.50
CA ILE A 103 0.66 -11.11 -11.78
C ILE A 103 1.83 -11.44 -10.83
N ALA A 104 1.57 -11.40 -9.53
CA ALA A 104 2.51 -11.78 -8.49
C ALA A 104 1.97 -13.00 -7.73
N VAL A 105 2.85 -13.95 -7.43
CA VAL A 105 2.52 -15.16 -6.67
C VAL A 105 3.26 -15.14 -5.34
N PHE A 106 2.53 -15.38 -4.26
CA PHE A 106 3.05 -15.37 -2.90
C PHE A 106 2.79 -16.69 -2.21
N ASN A 107 3.79 -17.15 -1.44
CA ASN A 107 3.57 -18.13 -0.39
C ASN A 107 3.33 -17.40 0.94
N ILE A 108 2.28 -17.80 1.66
CA ILE A 108 1.87 -17.24 2.95
C ILE A 108 1.98 -18.35 3.99
N HIS A 109 2.99 -18.23 4.84
CA HIS A 109 3.17 -19.08 6.00
C HIS A 109 2.58 -18.39 7.23
N GLU A 110 1.78 -19.12 8.01
CA GLU A 110 1.31 -18.62 9.30
C GLU A 110 2.32 -19.00 10.39
N ASN A 111 2.96 -18.01 11.01
CA ASN A 111 4.07 -18.22 11.93
C ASN A 111 3.66 -18.95 13.22
N SER A 112 2.36 -19.05 13.50
CA SER A 112 1.82 -19.85 14.61
C SER A 112 1.97 -21.36 14.34
N GLN A 113 2.19 -21.75 13.10
CA GLN A 113 2.26 -23.14 12.66
C GLN A 113 3.71 -23.59 12.54
N SER A 114 3.98 -24.82 12.99
CA SER A 114 5.35 -25.36 13.02
C SER A 114 5.84 -25.92 11.68
N THR A 115 4.97 -26.01 10.68
CA THR A 115 5.26 -26.67 9.40
C THR A 115 4.65 -25.90 8.24
N ASP A 116 5.37 -25.88 7.12
CA ASP A 116 4.92 -25.31 5.85
C ASP A 116 3.79 -26.13 5.19
N ALA A 117 3.45 -27.27 5.80
CA ALA A 117 2.43 -28.20 5.35
C ALA A 117 1.00 -27.63 5.36
N ASN A 118 0.78 -26.37 5.75
CA ASN A 118 -0.50 -25.67 5.68
C ASN A 118 -0.36 -24.28 5.02
N ASP A 119 0.76 -24.02 4.36
CA ASP A 119 0.99 -22.74 3.71
C ASP A 119 -0.07 -22.48 2.65
N LYS A 120 -0.51 -21.22 2.60
CA LYS A 120 -1.47 -20.75 1.60
C LYS A 120 -0.72 -20.13 0.44
N THR A 121 -1.27 -20.28 -0.76
CA THR A 121 -0.78 -19.54 -1.93
C THR A 121 -1.69 -18.37 -2.20
N ALA A 122 -1.15 -17.20 -2.49
CA ALA A 122 -1.92 -16.07 -2.98
C ALA A 122 -1.43 -15.64 -4.37
N ILE A 123 -2.36 -15.37 -5.28
CA ILE A 123 -2.06 -14.77 -6.59
C ILE A 123 -2.69 -13.39 -6.61
N VAL A 124 -1.85 -12.36 -6.70
CA VAL A 124 -2.29 -10.98 -6.87
C VAL A 124 -2.25 -10.64 -8.35
N VAL A 125 -3.42 -10.32 -8.87
CA VAL A 125 -3.64 -9.99 -10.28
C VAL A 125 -4.04 -8.53 -10.37
N MET A 126 -3.40 -7.80 -11.28
CA MET A 126 -3.63 -6.37 -11.44
C MET A 126 -4.08 -6.02 -12.85
N THR A 127 -5.00 -5.06 -12.95
CA THR A 127 -5.38 -4.44 -14.22
C THR A 127 -4.97 -2.96 -14.21
N ALA A 128 -4.06 -2.56 -15.11
CA ALA A 128 -3.56 -1.18 -15.15
C ALA A 128 -4.62 -0.14 -15.49
N ALA A 129 -5.62 -0.52 -16.28
CA ALA A 129 -6.68 0.40 -16.71
C ALA A 129 -7.55 0.91 -15.55
N GLN A 130 -7.61 0.18 -14.42
CA GLN A 130 -8.63 0.46 -13.40
C GLN A 130 -8.12 0.55 -11.96
N LYS A 131 -6.81 0.39 -11.71
CA LYS A 131 -6.28 0.34 -10.32
C LYS A 131 -7.10 -0.63 -9.46
N ASN A 132 -7.39 -1.78 -10.08
CA ASN A 132 -8.16 -2.88 -9.52
C ASN A 132 -7.24 -4.08 -9.36
N TRP A 133 -7.32 -4.71 -8.20
CA TRP A 133 -6.60 -5.91 -7.83
C TRP A 133 -7.60 -7.04 -7.61
N THR A 134 -7.23 -8.22 -8.07
CA THR A 134 -7.92 -9.46 -7.73
C THR A 134 -6.92 -10.35 -7.01
N ILE A 135 -7.24 -10.74 -5.78
CA ILE A 135 -6.43 -11.67 -5.00
C ILE A 135 -7.14 -13.02 -4.99
N TYR A 136 -6.44 -14.04 -5.48
CA TYR A 136 -6.87 -15.43 -5.36
C TYR A 136 -6.12 -16.05 -4.19
N TYR A 137 -6.83 -16.41 -3.11
CA TYR A 137 -6.30 -17.19 -2.02
C TYR A 137 -6.56 -18.66 -2.28
N LEU A 138 -5.50 -19.45 -2.40
CA LEU A 138 -5.56 -20.88 -2.66
C LEU A 138 -5.24 -21.63 -1.37
N ASP A 139 -6.10 -22.58 -1.04
CA ASP A 139 -5.81 -23.60 -0.04
C ASP A 139 -5.10 -24.80 -0.68
N GLN A 140 -4.78 -25.78 0.16
CA GLN A 140 -4.08 -27.00 -0.25
C GLN A 140 -4.98 -28.03 -0.92
N ASP A 141 -6.30 -27.89 -0.75
CA ASP A 141 -7.32 -28.69 -1.42
C ASP A 141 -7.64 -28.15 -2.82
N GLN A 142 -6.82 -27.23 -3.33
CA GLN A 142 -7.00 -26.55 -4.62
C GLN A 142 -8.29 -25.72 -4.72
N ARG A 143 -8.90 -25.39 -3.58
CA ARG A 143 -10.03 -24.45 -3.54
C ARG A 143 -9.46 -23.05 -3.49
N TYR A 144 -10.24 -22.11 -4.01
CA TYR A 144 -9.84 -20.72 -4.01
C TYR A 144 -10.96 -19.78 -3.57
N GLU A 145 -10.56 -18.77 -2.82
CA GLU A 145 -11.36 -17.59 -2.51
C GLU A 145 -10.87 -16.43 -3.38
N VAL A 146 -11.79 -15.65 -3.93
CA VAL A 146 -11.48 -14.49 -4.76
C VAL A 146 -11.87 -13.21 -4.02
N ARG A 147 -10.95 -12.26 -3.94
CA ARG A 147 -11.20 -10.91 -3.43
C ARG A 147 -10.92 -9.88 -4.50
N HIS A 148 -11.91 -9.03 -4.75
CA HIS A 148 -11.77 -7.90 -5.66
C HIS A 148 -11.62 -6.62 -4.86
N ILE A 149 -10.53 -5.90 -5.10
CA ILE A 149 -10.14 -4.71 -4.36
C ILE A 149 -9.89 -3.60 -5.37
N SER A 150 -10.40 -2.42 -5.09
CA SER A 150 -10.16 -1.22 -5.89
C SER A 150 -9.75 -0.07 -4.99
N ILE A 151 -9.33 1.04 -5.60
CA ILE A 151 -9.09 2.28 -4.84
C ILE A 151 -10.38 2.77 -4.17
N ASP A 152 -11.52 2.62 -4.84
CA ASP A 152 -12.82 3.07 -4.34
C ASP A 152 -13.42 2.10 -3.31
N GLN A 153 -13.09 0.82 -3.41
CA GLN A 153 -13.55 -0.25 -2.53
C GLN A 153 -12.35 -0.98 -1.93
N LYS A 154 -11.82 -0.40 -0.86
CA LYS A 154 -10.67 -0.92 -0.12
C LYS A 154 -11.04 -2.15 0.70
N SER A 155 -10.09 -3.09 0.83
CA SER A 155 -10.24 -4.19 1.78
C SER A 155 -10.17 -3.66 3.22
N GLN A 156 -10.78 -4.37 4.15
CA GLN A 156 -10.54 -4.16 5.59
C GLN A 156 -9.49 -5.14 6.13
N ASP A 157 -9.07 -6.10 5.31
CA ASP A 157 -8.07 -7.08 5.65
C ASP A 157 -6.67 -6.53 5.34
N TYR A 158 -5.84 -6.50 6.37
CA TYR A 158 -4.49 -5.97 6.23
C TYR A 158 -3.57 -6.91 5.45
N LEU A 159 -3.86 -8.21 5.41
CA LEU A 159 -3.09 -9.16 4.60
C LEU A 159 -3.25 -8.86 3.11
N ASP A 160 -4.48 -8.56 2.66
CA ASP A 160 -4.77 -8.15 1.29
C ASP A 160 -3.92 -6.92 0.89
N THR A 161 -3.85 -5.95 1.81
CA THR A 161 -3.08 -4.71 1.62
C THR A 161 -1.59 -5.00 1.49
N LEU A 162 -1.06 -5.88 2.35
CA LEU A 162 0.35 -6.27 2.34
C LEU A 162 0.71 -6.97 1.03
N LEU A 163 -0.12 -7.90 0.56
CA LEU A 163 0.12 -8.63 -0.70
C LEU A 163 0.14 -7.69 -1.91
N ILE A 164 -0.80 -6.72 -1.96
CA ILE A 164 -0.80 -5.71 -3.03
C ILE A 164 0.47 -4.87 -2.96
N LYS A 165 0.88 -4.42 -1.77
CA LYS A 165 2.13 -3.65 -1.58
C LYS A 165 3.37 -4.43 -2.02
N LEU A 166 3.42 -5.74 -1.74
CA LEU A 166 4.53 -6.60 -2.13
C LEU A 166 4.52 -6.96 -3.63
N SER A 167 3.40 -6.82 -4.33
CA SER A 167 3.28 -7.05 -5.79
C SER A 167 3.96 -5.96 -6.65
N SER A 168 4.79 -5.11 -6.04
CA SER A 168 5.55 -4.03 -6.69
C SER A 168 4.68 -2.93 -7.33
N ASN A 169 3.39 -2.87 -7.01
CA ASN A 169 2.53 -1.76 -7.44
C ASN A 169 2.24 -0.77 -6.30
N PRO A 170 2.54 0.53 -6.49
CA PRO A 170 2.11 1.58 -5.58
C PRO A 170 0.59 1.62 -5.47
N MET A 171 0.05 1.33 -4.30
CA MET A 171 -1.29 1.80 -3.96
C MET A 171 -1.24 3.31 -3.73
N MET A 172 -1.39 4.11 -4.80
CA MET A 172 -1.76 5.51 -4.59
C MET A 172 -3.08 5.57 -3.82
N GLY A 173 -3.06 6.07 -2.59
CA GLY A 173 -4.23 6.34 -1.78
C GLY A 173 -4.66 5.25 -0.78
N TYR A 174 -3.88 4.21 -0.50
CA TYR A 174 -4.12 3.36 0.67
C TYR A 174 -3.42 3.94 1.91
N GLU A 175 -3.99 3.75 3.11
CA GLU A 175 -3.97 4.67 4.26
C GLU A 175 -2.77 5.61 4.48
N SER A 176 -1.51 5.31 4.15
CA SER A 176 -0.46 6.32 4.05
C SER A 176 0.33 6.26 2.72
N ASP A 177 -0.01 7.14 1.78
CA ASP A 177 0.74 7.33 0.52
C ASP A 177 2.17 7.91 0.74
N ILE A 178 2.54 8.12 2.00
CA ILE A 178 3.73 8.87 2.42
C ILE A 178 4.97 8.00 2.34
N GLY A 179 4.87 6.71 2.69
CA GLY A 179 5.97 5.78 2.54
C GLY A 179 6.33 5.54 1.07
N TYR A 180 5.34 5.58 0.17
CA TYR A 180 5.50 5.25 -1.24
C TYR A 180 5.95 6.45 -2.09
N ALA A 181 5.43 7.66 -1.83
CA ALA A 181 5.81 8.87 -2.59
C ALA A 181 7.27 9.31 -2.37
N SER A 182 7.95 8.78 -1.36
CA SER A 182 9.27 9.24 -0.91
C SER A 182 10.38 8.22 -1.06
N GLY A 183 10.07 6.92 -1.05
CA GLY A 183 11.06 5.84 -1.05
C GLY A 183 12.07 5.91 0.12
N SER A 184 11.80 6.70 1.16
CA SER A 184 12.78 7.03 2.19
C SER A 184 12.14 7.36 3.54
N VAL A 185 12.85 7.08 4.63
CA VAL A 185 12.46 7.51 5.99
C VAL A 185 12.35 9.05 6.10
N SER A 186 12.96 9.78 5.15
CA SER A 186 12.87 11.25 5.08
C SER A 186 11.51 11.77 4.60
N ALA A 187 10.59 10.93 4.12
CA ALA A 187 9.20 11.29 3.81
C ALA A 187 8.49 12.00 4.95
N LEU A 188 8.72 11.50 6.17
CA LEU A 188 8.08 11.95 7.39
C LEU A 188 8.81 13.13 8.00
N MET A 189 10.03 13.39 7.55
CA MET A 189 10.83 14.51 8.03
C MET A 189 10.15 15.83 7.66
N ILE A 190 9.58 15.94 6.45
CA ILE A 190 8.88 17.15 6.01
C ILE A 190 7.61 17.40 6.83
N PRO A 191 6.66 16.46 6.97
CA PRO A 191 5.50 16.62 7.87
C PRO A 191 5.89 16.88 9.33
N MET A 192 6.92 16.21 9.86
CA MET A 192 7.37 16.46 11.24
C MET A 192 7.94 17.87 11.42
N ILE A 193 8.80 18.33 10.50
CA ILE A 193 9.36 19.69 10.55
C ILE A 193 8.23 20.72 10.47
N LEU A 194 7.28 20.53 9.56
CA LEU A 194 6.12 21.40 9.45
C LEU A 194 5.27 21.39 10.73
N CYS A 195 5.05 20.23 11.36
CA CYS A 195 4.35 20.13 12.64
C CYS A 195 5.08 20.92 13.75
N ILE A 196 6.42 20.84 13.83
CA ILE A 196 7.24 21.59 14.78
C ILE A 196 7.11 23.11 14.53
N ILE A 197 7.17 23.53 13.27
CA ILE A 197 6.98 24.94 12.89
C ILE A 197 5.57 25.41 13.29
N GLY A 198 4.54 24.61 13.02
CA GLY A 198 3.17 24.90 13.42
C GLY A 198 3.01 25.05 14.94
N LEU A 199 3.62 24.15 15.72
CA LEU A 199 3.68 24.23 17.19
C LEU A 199 4.35 25.52 17.67
N ALA A 200 5.51 25.87 17.10
CA ALA A 200 6.21 27.10 17.46
C ALA A 200 5.35 28.35 17.16
N MET A 201 4.70 28.41 15.99
CA MET A 201 3.81 29.50 15.61
C MET A 201 2.60 29.61 16.54
N ALA A 202 1.97 28.49 16.87
CA ALA A 202 0.85 28.45 17.81
C ALA A 202 1.28 28.92 19.21
N LEU A 203 2.45 28.48 19.69
CA LEU A 203 2.98 28.86 21.00
C LEU A 203 3.32 30.35 21.07
N ILE A 204 3.95 30.91 20.03
CA ILE A 204 4.22 32.36 19.93
C ILE A 204 2.92 33.16 19.92
N GLY A 205 1.93 32.73 19.11
CA GLY A 205 0.60 33.35 19.07
C GLY A 205 -0.08 33.36 20.44
N LEU A 206 -0.02 32.23 21.14
CA LEU A 206 -0.58 32.07 22.50
C LEU A 206 0.11 32.98 23.51
N VAL A 207 1.45 33.00 23.56
CA VAL A 207 2.22 33.84 24.49
C VAL A 207 1.94 35.32 24.25
N MET A 208 1.84 35.76 23.00
CA MET A 208 1.50 37.15 22.68
C MET A 208 0.07 37.52 23.08
N LEU A 209 -0.90 36.62 22.90
CA LEU A 209 -2.28 36.79 23.36
C LEU A 209 -2.35 36.90 24.89
N CYS A 210 -1.68 36.00 25.62
CA CYS A 210 -1.60 36.05 27.08
C CYS A 210 -0.97 37.35 27.57
N ARG A 211 0.15 37.79 26.98
CA ARG A 211 0.79 39.07 27.32
C ARG A 211 -0.11 40.27 27.05
N PHE A 212 -0.88 40.25 25.96
CA PHE A 212 -1.85 41.31 25.66
C PHE A 212 -2.95 41.38 26.72
N TRP A 213 -3.51 40.23 27.11
CA TRP A 213 -4.53 40.16 28.16
C TRP A 213 -4.05 40.64 29.52
N ILE A 214 -2.83 40.25 29.93
CA ILE A 214 -2.24 40.70 31.21
C ILE A 214 -2.02 42.21 31.22
N ARG A 215 -1.51 42.79 30.12
CA ARG A 215 -1.30 44.24 30.00
C ARG A 215 -2.60 45.05 29.96
N LYS A 216 -3.72 44.44 29.57
CA LYS A 216 -5.02 45.10 29.56
C LYS A 216 -5.71 45.11 30.94
N LYS A 217 -5.23 44.29 31.88
CA LYS A 217 -5.70 44.23 33.27
C LYS A 217 -4.93 45.14 34.23
N LYS A 218 -3.75 45.64 33.82
CA LYS A 218 -3.03 46.72 34.49
C LYS A 218 -3.49 48.05 33.90
#